data_AF-A0A1N7PC80-F1
#
_entry.id   AF-A0A1N7PC80-F1
#
_cell.length_a   1.000
_cell.length_b   1.000
_cell.length_c   1.000
_cell.angle_alpha   90.00
_cell.angle_beta   90.00
_cell.angle_gamma   90.00
#
_symmetry.space_group_name_H-M   'P 1'
#
loop_
_entity.id
_entity.type
_entity.pdbx_description
1 polymer ?
#
loop_
_entity_poly.entity_id
_entity_poly.type
_entity_poly.pdbx_seq_one_letter_code
_entity_poly.pdbx_strand_id
1 'polypeptide(L)'
;MQFYIGFFLPISMKINMNKRLIIGLPVLLMILLVSCEKKYQSPGQYEEDLFADERQEGKAYIMNEEECFDASELVIASSEVKLADSSKRGKPFFIYKVRSGRVLKSIRDSVIDYPIEFLSTYKLKLNNNNNDSMYVYMKALQGYKFIAKDRDLRYQWLRGGSVYPVKKK
;
A
#
# COMPACT_ATOMS: atom_id res chain seq x y z
N MET A 1 21.87 68.63 -22.24
CA MET A 1 23.18 67.94 -22.24
C MET A 1 23.33 67.21 -23.56
N GLN A 2 24.33 67.62 -24.34
CA GLN A 2 24.66 67.15 -25.67
C GLN A 2 25.22 65.73 -25.60
N PHE A 3 24.51 64.75 -26.16
CA PHE A 3 25.12 63.48 -26.55
C PHE A 3 25.17 63.43 -28.06
N TYR A 4 26.38 63.73 -28.57
CA TYR A 4 26.79 63.53 -29.94
C TYR A 4 26.65 62.04 -30.29
N ILE A 5 25.56 61.65 -30.94
CA ILE A 5 25.56 60.43 -31.74
C ILE A 5 26.24 60.79 -33.04
N GLY A 6 27.55 60.56 -33.04
CA GLY A 6 28.44 60.74 -34.17
C GLY A 6 27.84 60.08 -35.40
N PHE A 7 27.54 60.93 -36.36
CA PHE A 7 27.23 60.64 -37.74
C PHE A 7 28.45 59.94 -38.37
N PHE A 8 28.56 58.63 -38.20
CA PHE A 8 29.41 57.81 -39.08
C PHE A 8 28.56 57.45 -40.30
N LEU A 9 28.62 58.34 -41.30
CA LEU A 9 28.38 57.96 -42.69
C LEU A 9 29.15 56.67 -43.00
N PRO A 10 28.59 55.80 -43.87
CA PRO A 10 29.23 54.54 -44.18
C PRO A 10 30.58 54.87 -44.81
N ILE A 11 31.66 54.50 -44.14
CA ILE A 11 32.93 54.33 -44.82
C ILE A 11 32.61 53.28 -45.88
N SER A 12 32.58 53.69 -47.15
CA SER A 12 32.50 52.80 -48.29
C SER A 12 33.80 52.01 -48.31
N MET A 13 33.89 51.04 -47.41
CA MET A 13 34.94 50.07 -47.41
C MET A 13 34.77 49.33 -48.73
N LYS A 14 35.71 49.54 -49.66
CA LYS A 14 35.77 48.80 -50.91
C LYS A 14 36.24 47.40 -50.55
N ILE A 15 35.34 46.61 -49.97
CA ILE A 15 35.64 45.24 -49.56
C ILE A 15 35.75 44.43 -50.84
N ASN A 16 36.99 44.20 -51.29
CA ASN A 16 37.28 43.30 -52.39
C ASN A 16 37.23 41.86 -51.86
N MET A 17 36.09 41.47 -51.29
CA MET A 17 35.89 40.12 -50.76
C MET A 17 35.42 39.22 -51.89
N ASN A 18 36.02 38.04 -51.97
CA ASN A 18 35.62 37.04 -52.95
C ASN A 18 34.13 36.73 -52.74
N LYS A 19 33.28 36.82 -53.78
CA LYS A 19 31.81 36.76 -53.64
C LYS A 19 31.32 35.48 -52.92
N ARG A 20 32.11 34.41 -52.97
CA ARG A 20 31.89 33.15 -52.24
C ARG A 20 31.96 33.29 -50.71
N LEU A 21 32.82 34.17 -50.19
CA LEU A 21 32.99 34.40 -48.75
C LEU A 21 31.87 35.26 -48.14
N ILE A 22 31.34 36.23 -48.89
CA ILE A 22 30.22 37.08 -48.46
C ILE A 22 28.95 36.25 -48.23
N ILE A 23 28.75 35.22 -49.05
CA ILE A 23 27.57 34.34 -48.97
C ILE A 23 27.83 33.19 -47.98
N GLY A 24 29.06 32.67 -47.91
CA GLY A 24 29.40 31.54 -47.04
C GLY A 24 29.33 31.89 -45.55
N LEU A 25 29.75 33.10 -45.17
CA LEU A 25 29.81 33.54 -43.76
C LEU A 25 28.43 33.59 -43.06
N PRO A 26 27.38 34.21 -43.64
CA PRO A 26 26.05 34.21 -43.01
C PRO A 26 25.42 32.82 -42.98
N VAL A 27 25.68 31.97 -43.98
CA VAL A 27 25.18 30.58 -43.99
C VAL A 27 25.84 29.74 -42.89
N LEU A 28 27.14 29.91 -42.67
CA LEU A 28 27.88 29.24 -41.59
C LEU A 28 27.37 29.68 -40.20
N LEU A 29 27.09 30.97 -40.03
CA LEU A 29 26.52 31.51 -38.78
C LEU A 29 25.11 30.96 -38.49
N MET A 30 24.26 30.81 -39.51
CA MET A 30 22.93 30.22 -39.35
C MET A 30 22.99 28.73 -38.96
N ILE A 31 23.96 27.97 -39.48
CA ILE A 31 24.17 26.55 -39.10
C ILE A 31 24.63 26.43 -37.64
N LEU A 32 25.52 27.33 -37.18
CA LEU A 32 25.98 27.34 -35.79
C LEU A 32 24.87 27.68 -34.79
N LEU A 33 23.91 28.53 -35.18
CA LEU A 33 22.77 28.89 -34.32
C LEU A 33 21.74 27.76 -34.19
N VAL A 34 21.57 26.91 -35.22
CA VAL A 34 20.64 25.76 -35.19
C VAL A 34 21.24 24.54 -34.47
N SER A 35 22.57 24.42 -34.40
CA SER A 35 23.23 23.28 -33.74
C SER A 35 23.22 23.31 -32.20
N CYS A 36 22.72 24.38 -31.58
CA CYS A 36 22.66 24.52 -30.12
C CYS A 36 21.30 24.06 -29.57
N GLU A 37 20.85 22.86 -29.95
CA GLU A 37 19.72 22.20 -29.29
C GLU A 37 20.19 21.62 -27.95
N LYS A 38 20.10 22.43 -26.88
CA LYS A 38 20.15 21.88 -25.52
C LYS A 38 18.89 21.06 -25.31
N LYS A 39 19.02 19.73 -25.37
CA LYS A 39 17.95 18.83 -24.94
C LYS A 39 17.63 19.14 -23.49
N TYR A 40 16.44 19.65 -23.22
CA TYR A 40 15.95 19.83 -21.86
C TYR A 40 15.78 18.45 -21.23
N GLN A 41 16.78 18.02 -20.46
CA GLN A 41 16.63 16.90 -19.54
C GLN A 41 15.93 17.46 -18.31
N SER A 42 14.64 17.14 -18.17
CA SER A 42 13.90 17.42 -16.94
C SER A 42 14.70 16.85 -15.76
N PRO A 43 14.88 17.59 -14.66
CA PRO A 43 15.69 17.18 -13.51
C PRO A 43 15.09 16.01 -12.70
N GLY A 44 14.21 15.20 -13.29
CA GLY A 44 13.62 14.00 -12.69
C GLY A 44 14.52 12.75 -12.74
N GLN A 45 15.81 12.86 -13.10
CA GLN A 45 16.72 11.71 -13.06
C GLN A 45 17.13 11.29 -11.63
N TYR A 46 16.77 12.09 -10.63
CA TYR A 46 16.93 11.79 -9.22
C TYR A 46 15.55 11.85 -8.56
N GLU A 47 14.68 10.92 -8.93
CA GLU A 47 13.59 10.47 -8.06
C GLU A 47 14.19 9.57 -6.95
N GLU A 48 15.17 10.10 -6.20
CA GLU A 48 15.48 9.49 -4.91
C GLU A 48 14.35 9.88 -3.96
N ASP A 49 13.47 8.92 -3.74
CA ASP A 49 12.33 9.01 -2.85
C ASP A 49 12.82 9.18 -1.41
N LEU A 50 12.98 10.43 -0.97
CA LEU A 50 13.41 10.82 0.37
C LEU A 50 12.53 10.25 1.49
N PHE A 51 11.36 9.71 1.15
CA PHE A 51 10.38 9.14 2.07
C PHE A 51 10.29 7.60 1.97
N ALA A 52 11.23 6.95 1.28
CA ALA A 52 11.25 5.49 1.16
C ALA A 52 11.25 4.78 2.53
N ASP A 53 11.96 5.36 3.51
CA ASP A 53 12.06 4.81 4.87
C ASP A 53 10.83 5.15 5.73
N GLU A 54 10.27 6.35 5.61
CA GLU A 54 9.06 6.77 6.36
C GLU A 54 7.81 5.96 5.98
N ARG A 55 7.74 5.43 4.75
CA ARG A 55 6.64 4.53 4.34
C ARG A 55 6.63 3.21 5.12
N GLN A 56 7.73 2.83 5.76
CA GLN A 56 7.80 1.59 6.53
C GLN A 56 7.21 1.76 7.94
N GLU A 57 7.22 2.96 8.51
CA GLU A 57 6.75 3.25 9.87
C GLU A 57 5.23 3.06 10.07
N GLY A 58 4.47 2.88 8.98
CA GLY A 58 3.04 2.58 9.00
C GLY A 58 2.66 1.11 8.82
N LYS A 59 3.61 0.19 8.67
CA LYS A 59 3.28 -1.23 8.49
C LYS A 59 2.79 -1.82 9.82
N ALA A 60 1.48 -2.04 9.93
CA ALA A 60 0.90 -2.75 11.05
C ALA A 60 1.59 -4.12 11.18
N TYR A 61 2.24 -4.35 12.33
CA TYR A 61 2.87 -5.62 12.65
C TYR A 61 1.88 -6.78 12.46
N ILE A 62 2.30 -7.78 11.67
CA ILE A 62 1.53 -9.00 11.39
C ILE A 62 2.20 -10.12 12.17
N MET A 63 1.45 -10.72 13.10
CA MET A 63 1.93 -11.86 13.89
C MET A 63 2.12 -13.09 13.01
N ASN A 64 3.19 -13.84 13.25
CA ASN A 64 3.46 -15.12 12.61
C ASN A 64 2.49 -16.23 13.08
N GLU A 65 2.49 -17.39 12.42
CA GLU A 65 1.62 -18.53 12.75
C GLU A 65 1.80 -18.98 14.22
N GLU A 66 3.06 -19.13 14.65
CA GLU A 66 3.42 -19.55 16.01
C GLU A 66 3.02 -18.50 17.06
N GLU A 67 3.31 -17.22 16.80
CA GLU A 67 2.90 -16.11 17.67
C GLU A 67 1.38 -16.01 17.79
N CYS A 68 0.65 -16.24 16.70
CA CYS A 68 -0.81 -16.30 16.70
C CYS A 68 -1.31 -17.46 17.56
N PHE A 69 -0.68 -18.63 17.44
CA PHE A 69 -1.03 -19.82 18.20
C PHE A 69 -0.81 -19.61 19.70
N ASP A 70 0.31 -19.01 20.08
CA ASP A 70 0.66 -18.75 21.48
C ASP A 70 -0.22 -17.69 22.12
N ALA A 71 -0.47 -16.59 21.42
CA ALA A 71 -1.31 -15.48 21.91
C ALA A 71 -2.81 -15.80 21.97
N SER A 72 -3.25 -16.85 21.27
CA SER A 72 -4.65 -17.28 21.24
C SER A 72 -5.03 -18.11 22.46
N GLU A 73 -6.25 -17.88 22.97
CA GLU A 73 -6.88 -18.72 23.99
C GLU A 73 -7.54 -19.96 23.37
N LEU A 74 -8.00 -19.81 22.12
CA LEU A 74 -8.69 -20.85 21.38
C LEU A 74 -8.21 -20.84 19.92
N VAL A 75 -7.82 -21.99 19.41
CA VAL A 75 -7.45 -22.19 18.01
C VAL A 75 -8.28 -23.31 17.42
N ILE A 76 -9.01 -23.02 16.34
CA ILE A 76 -9.83 -23.98 15.60
C ILE A 76 -9.33 -24.08 14.16
N ALA A 77 -9.10 -25.29 13.66
CA ALA A 77 -8.96 -25.53 12.23
C ALA A 77 -10.35 -25.76 11.61
N SER A 78 -10.76 -24.90 10.70
CA SER A 78 -12.08 -24.98 10.04
C SER A 78 -12.01 -24.50 8.59
N SER A 79 -12.76 -25.15 7.71
CA SER A 79 -13.06 -24.66 6.36
C SER A 79 -14.41 -23.94 6.27
N GLU A 80 -15.27 -24.07 7.28
CA GLU A 80 -16.65 -23.55 7.27
C GLU A 80 -16.79 -22.28 8.13
N VAL A 81 -16.07 -21.23 7.72
CA VAL A 81 -16.20 -19.90 8.34
C VAL A 81 -16.89 -18.95 7.40
N LYS A 82 -17.99 -18.34 7.85
CA LYS A 82 -18.78 -17.39 7.06
C LYS A 82 -19.01 -16.09 7.84
N LEU A 83 -19.08 -14.97 7.12
CA LEU A 83 -19.51 -13.71 7.69
C LEU A 83 -21.01 -13.80 8.01
N ALA A 84 -21.37 -13.62 9.28
CA ALA A 84 -22.76 -13.67 9.75
C ALA A 84 -23.41 -12.28 9.74
N ASP A 85 -22.70 -11.27 10.24
CA ASP A 85 -23.19 -9.91 10.34
C ASP A 85 -22.04 -8.90 10.26
N SER A 86 -22.34 -7.66 9.87
CA SER A 86 -21.39 -6.57 9.88
C SER A 86 -22.09 -5.26 10.21
N SER A 87 -21.53 -4.50 11.15
CA SER A 87 -21.99 -3.14 11.43
C SER A 87 -20.99 -2.13 10.90
N LYS A 88 -21.51 -1.11 10.23
CA LYS A 88 -20.77 0.08 9.81
C LYS A 88 -21.17 1.32 10.62
N ARG A 89 -22.09 1.19 11.58
CA ARG A 89 -22.54 2.33 12.40
C ARG A 89 -21.55 2.52 13.55
N GLY A 90 -20.74 3.58 13.47
CA GLY A 90 -19.67 3.86 14.44
C GLY A 90 -18.42 3.03 14.17
N LYS A 91 -17.87 2.38 15.21
CA LYS A 91 -16.66 1.54 15.06
C LYS A 91 -17.03 0.25 14.31
N PRO A 92 -16.43 -0.03 13.13
CA PRO A 92 -16.79 -1.19 12.35
C PRO A 92 -16.45 -2.48 13.11
N PHE A 93 -17.36 -3.45 13.05
CA PHE A 93 -17.12 -4.80 13.53
C PHE A 93 -17.79 -5.81 12.60
N PHE A 94 -17.23 -7.01 12.57
CA PHE A 94 -17.62 -8.12 11.72
C PHE A 94 -17.82 -9.33 12.61
N ILE A 95 -18.97 -9.99 12.49
CA ILE A 95 -19.27 -11.22 13.22
C ILE A 95 -19.12 -12.37 12.25
N TYR A 96 -18.30 -13.34 12.62
CA TYR A 96 -18.06 -14.55 11.85
C TYR A 96 -18.62 -15.76 12.58
N LYS A 97 -19.15 -16.71 11.82
CA LYS A 97 -19.72 -17.96 12.30
C LYS A 97 -18.89 -19.13 11.80
N VAL A 98 -18.46 -19.97 12.73
CA VAL A 98 -17.77 -21.24 12.46
C VAL A 98 -18.79 -22.36 12.66
N ARG A 99 -19.13 -23.08 11.59
CA ARG A 99 -20.15 -24.14 11.63
C ARG A 99 -19.62 -25.47 12.15
N SER A 100 -18.37 -25.77 11.85
CA SER A 100 -17.72 -27.04 12.15
C SER A 100 -16.21 -26.82 12.20
N GLY A 101 -15.47 -27.66 12.89
CA GLY A 101 -14.02 -27.56 12.92
C GLY A 101 -13.39 -28.51 13.92
N ARG A 102 -12.06 -28.57 13.89
CA ARG A 102 -11.25 -29.29 14.87
C ARG A 102 -10.60 -28.29 15.82
N VAL A 103 -10.81 -28.47 17.12
CA VAL A 103 -10.12 -27.67 18.14
C VAL A 103 -8.67 -28.17 18.25
N LEU A 104 -7.72 -27.24 18.17
CA LEU A 104 -6.28 -27.52 18.27
C LEU A 104 -5.70 -27.08 19.61
N LYS A 105 -6.18 -25.95 20.13
CA LYS A 105 -5.80 -25.39 21.42
C LYS A 105 -7.04 -24.83 22.09
N SER A 106 -7.24 -25.15 23.36
CA SER A 106 -8.21 -24.48 24.21
C SER A 106 -7.59 -24.33 25.59
N ILE A 107 -7.55 -23.11 26.12
CA ILE A 107 -7.10 -22.86 27.50
C ILE A 107 -8.18 -23.23 28.52
N ARG A 108 -9.45 -23.22 28.09
CA ARG A 108 -10.59 -23.61 28.92
C ARG A 108 -10.94 -25.06 28.59
N ASP A 109 -11.11 -25.91 29.60
CA ASP A 109 -11.56 -27.31 29.42
C ASP A 109 -13.02 -27.42 28.94
N SER A 110 -13.59 -26.33 28.40
CA SER A 110 -14.94 -26.30 27.86
C SER A 110 -14.99 -26.96 26.49
N VAL A 111 -15.83 -27.98 26.37
CA VAL A 111 -16.26 -28.52 25.07
C VAL A 111 -16.89 -27.39 24.24
N ILE A 112 -16.46 -27.28 22.98
CA ILE A 112 -16.97 -26.27 22.07
C ILE A 112 -18.15 -26.84 21.31
N ASP A 113 -19.32 -26.29 21.59
CA ASP A 113 -20.52 -26.54 20.81
C ASP A 113 -20.54 -25.64 19.58
N TYR A 114 -20.79 -26.25 18.42
CA TYR A 114 -20.96 -25.57 17.15
C TYR A 114 -22.45 -25.34 16.86
N PRO A 115 -22.84 -24.26 16.15
CA PRO A 115 -21.98 -23.23 15.57
C PRO A 115 -21.52 -22.19 16.60
N ILE A 116 -20.27 -21.74 16.49
CA ILE A 116 -19.71 -20.69 17.35
C ILE A 116 -19.54 -19.39 16.58
N GLU A 117 -19.87 -18.27 17.22
CA GLU A 117 -19.70 -16.93 16.67
C GLU A 117 -18.56 -16.18 17.36
N PHE A 118 -17.79 -15.41 16.59
CA PHE A 118 -16.72 -14.56 17.11
C PHE A 118 -16.70 -13.20 16.41
N LEU A 119 -16.20 -12.18 17.14
CA LEU A 119 -16.15 -10.80 16.66
C LEU A 119 -14.76 -10.43 16.15
N SER A 120 -14.68 -9.78 15.00
CA SER A 120 -13.47 -9.14 14.48
C SER A 120 -13.67 -7.64 14.32
N THR A 121 -12.63 -6.85 14.61
CA THR A 121 -12.64 -5.39 14.39
C THR A 121 -12.30 -4.99 12.95
N TYR A 122 -11.83 -5.93 12.13
CA TYR A 122 -11.51 -5.71 10.73
C TYR A 122 -12.02 -6.88 9.86
N LYS A 123 -12.17 -6.63 8.57
CA LYS A 123 -12.63 -7.64 7.63
C LYS A 123 -11.52 -8.67 7.42
N LEU A 124 -11.78 -9.92 7.80
CA LEU A 124 -10.89 -11.04 7.57
C LEU A 124 -10.91 -11.43 6.08
N LYS A 125 -9.72 -11.66 5.53
CA LYS A 125 -9.55 -12.22 4.18
C LYS A 125 -9.70 -13.74 4.28
N LEU A 126 -10.95 -14.20 4.24
CA LEU A 126 -11.24 -15.63 4.19
C LEU A 126 -10.94 -16.14 2.78
N ASN A 127 -10.27 -17.29 2.68
CA ASN A 127 -10.12 -17.97 1.40
C ASN A 127 -11.48 -18.60 1.03
N ASN A 128 -12.00 -18.29 -0.15
CA ASN A 128 -13.34 -18.74 -0.58
C ASN A 128 -13.35 -20.19 -1.09
N ASN A 129 -12.21 -20.86 -1.11
CA ASN A 129 -12.13 -22.28 -1.46
C ASN A 129 -12.67 -23.12 -0.29
N ASN A 130 -13.89 -23.65 -0.42
CA ASN A 130 -14.55 -24.48 0.60
C ASN A 130 -13.72 -25.69 1.11
N ASN A 131 -12.66 -26.07 0.39
CA ASN A 131 -11.82 -27.22 0.74
C ASN A 131 -10.56 -26.86 1.54
N ASP A 132 -10.19 -25.58 1.60
CA ASP A 132 -8.98 -25.15 2.30
C ASP A 132 -9.35 -24.79 3.74
N SER A 133 -8.99 -25.67 4.68
CA SER A 133 -9.13 -25.36 6.10
C SER A 133 -8.13 -24.27 6.51
N MET A 134 -8.55 -23.39 7.41
CA MET A 134 -7.73 -22.31 7.95
C MET A 134 -7.76 -22.33 9.47
N TYR A 135 -6.72 -21.76 10.07
CA TYR A 135 -6.67 -21.56 11.50
C TYR A 135 -7.46 -20.32 11.91
N VAL A 136 -8.35 -20.51 12.87
CA VAL A 136 -9.18 -19.48 13.47
C VAL A 136 -8.61 -19.19 14.85
N TYR A 137 -7.89 -18.07 14.95
CA TYR A 137 -7.21 -17.61 16.16
C TYR A 137 -8.12 -16.71 16.98
N MET A 138 -8.48 -17.17 18.18
CA MET A 138 -9.46 -16.51 19.04
C MET A 138 -8.91 -16.21 20.43
N LYS A 139 -9.34 -15.07 20.97
CA LYS A 139 -9.09 -14.61 22.33
C LYS A 139 -10.43 -14.35 23.03
N ALA A 140 -10.47 -14.33 24.35
CA ALA A 140 -11.68 -13.91 25.05
C ALA A 140 -12.13 -12.51 24.59
N LEU A 141 -13.43 -12.34 24.40
CA LEU A 141 -14.01 -11.07 24.00
C LEU A 141 -13.75 -10.03 25.09
N GLN A 142 -13.12 -8.91 24.71
CA GLN A 142 -12.90 -7.77 25.58
C GLN A 142 -13.69 -6.58 25.07
N GLY A 143 -14.75 -6.22 25.81
CA GLY A 143 -15.65 -5.13 25.45
C GLY A 143 -16.95 -5.60 24.79
N TYR A 144 -17.58 -4.74 23.98
CA TYR A 144 -18.83 -5.03 23.24
C TYR A 144 -19.96 -5.66 24.08
N LYS A 145 -20.09 -5.28 25.36
CA LYS A 145 -21.00 -5.91 26.35
C LYS A 145 -22.45 -6.09 25.86
N PHE A 146 -22.99 -5.12 25.13
CA PHE A 146 -24.35 -5.17 24.61
C PHE A 146 -24.54 -6.27 23.56
N ILE A 147 -23.63 -6.35 22.59
CA ILE A 147 -23.68 -7.33 21.50
C ILE A 147 -23.29 -8.71 22.02
N ALA A 148 -22.33 -8.76 22.95
CA ALA A 148 -21.93 -9.99 23.61
C ALA A 148 -23.11 -10.70 24.28
N LYS A 149 -23.99 -9.93 24.94
CA LYS A 149 -25.18 -10.48 25.60
C LYS A 149 -26.29 -10.86 24.61
N ASP A 150 -26.48 -10.06 23.57
CA ASP A 150 -27.54 -10.29 22.56
C ASP A 150 -27.27 -11.51 21.66
N ARG A 151 -25.99 -11.75 21.34
CA ARG A 151 -25.54 -12.80 20.41
C ARG A 151 -24.74 -13.94 21.08
N ASP A 152 -24.64 -13.93 22.41
CA ASP A 152 -23.80 -14.86 23.20
C ASP A 152 -22.35 -14.96 22.70
N LEU A 153 -21.74 -13.81 22.36
CA LEU A 153 -20.37 -13.76 21.87
C LEU A 153 -19.37 -13.90 23.02
N ARG A 154 -18.57 -14.97 22.98
CA ARG A 154 -17.54 -15.26 23.98
C ARG A 154 -16.13 -14.91 23.52
N TYR A 155 -15.91 -14.91 22.21
CA TYR A 155 -14.59 -14.78 21.61
C TYR A 155 -14.49 -13.61 20.62
N GLN A 156 -13.28 -13.09 20.49
CA GLN A 156 -12.89 -12.13 19.48
C GLN A 156 -11.69 -12.64 18.69
N TRP A 157 -11.54 -12.18 17.45
CA TRP A 157 -10.37 -12.42 16.63
C TRP A 157 -9.12 -11.82 17.27
N LEU A 158 -7.99 -12.52 17.13
CA LEU A 158 -6.70 -12.05 17.63
C LEU A 158 -6.26 -10.77 16.88
N ARG A 159 -6.01 -9.68 17.62
CA ARG A 159 -5.50 -8.44 17.03
C ARG A 159 -4.10 -8.67 16.46
N GLY A 160 -3.90 -8.32 15.18
CA GLY A 160 -2.63 -8.52 14.48
C GLY A 160 -2.48 -9.92 13.86
N GLY A 161 -3.44 -10.82 14.09
CA GLY A 161 -3.44 -12.15 13.50
C GLY A 161 -3.88 -12.14 12.03
N SER A 162 -3.06 -12.73 11.15
CA SER A 162 -3.46 -13.04 9.78
C SER A 162 -4.22 -14.36 9.70
N VAL A 163 -4.94 -14.57 8.59
CA VAL A 163 -5.59 -15.85 8.31
C VAL A 163 -4.56 -16.77 7.68
N TYR A 164 -4.20 -17.85 8.37
CA TYR A 164 -3.23 -18.84 7.91
C TYR A 164 -3.96 -20.11 7.43
N PRO A 165 -3.64 -20.63 6.23
CA PRO A 165 -4.16 -21.92 5.79
C PRO A 165 -3.54 -23.05 6.62
N VAL A 166 -4.32 -24.09 6.88
CA VAL A 166 -3.82 -25.31 7.51
C VAL A 166 -2.95 -26.05 6.50
N LYS A 167 -1.69 -26.28 6.86
CA LYS A 167 -0.77 -27.08 6.05
C LYS A 167 -1.30 -28.52 6.01
N LYS A 168 -1.59 -29.04 4.81
CA LYS A 168 -1.88 -30.47 4.61
C LYS A 168 -0.58 -31.23 4.96
N LYS A 169 -0.61 -32.00 6.03
CA LYS A 169 0.43 -32.99 6.35
C LYS A 169 0.20 -34.26 5.53
#